data_AF-A0A1I0LK00-F1
#
_entry.id   AF-A0A1I0LK00-F1
#
_cell.length_a   1.000
_cell.length_b   1.000
_cell.length_c   1.000
_cell.angle_alpha   90.00
_cell.angle_beta   90.00
_cell.angle_gamma   90.00
#
_symmetry.space_group_name_H-M   'P 1'
#
loop_
_entity.id
_entity.type
_entity.pdbx_description
1 polymer ?
#
loop_
_entity_poly.entity_id
_entity_poly.type
_entity_poly.pdbx_seq_one_letter_code
_entity_poly.pdbx_strand_id
1 'polypeptide(L)'
;MKRLAVVTAVTAMVLPLLAAVSGQAATAEAAAETDQPVGPGQYFADSRTFELSELDAAAAVIGRKHAVAAVDGGLAQPKAVPASRADLSVFGPGWQAEFLGGTTGRKLEISSDAAQVTELGTGEQTRYAYKSGAAFPDGGEVRRYEAADGSKLTETSRWDAAAGTLRTTVSETISTNLGTTEAGDDGFTDDAGNAISSADLNQTYVWQQAGASQSDAWRVTGVGTNAFGTSTVQYDAQGRVATITEPAAGEELQNVLSFTYATATTATGTAFGDYAGRLKQITQTSGTGTPQSVAAYSYDSAGLLRTMADPSQSGTQPATYAYDTAGRLTSFDSRLNGGWQLTYTGDSALPTATAAAGNTTPGASDSPPPSLDPPAPGATTGGGEVAGPLSYPSNCWAAVHWMYYSRPCAAWAAHYGWHYPYWRQLPTKRWVVGILYDHCTKSPDKPSGFNFTSACDMHDYGYGIIGNNLKRWYYPYYLDWSRKSDVDSLFYTTLRDWTCTAYSKIRRPLCRNIAWTYRQFVRKGNPKNGANATRD
;
A
#
# COMPACT_ATOMS: atom_id res chain seq x y z
N MET A 1 -1.51 -14.78 85.71
CA MET A 1 -1.87 -13.39 86.07
C MET A 1 -0.64 -12.52 85.91
N LYS A 2 -0.78 -11.44 85.11
CA LYS A 2 0.14 -10.31 84.89
C LYS A 2 1.62 -10.51 85.21
N ARG A 3 2.48 -10.39 84.19
CA ARG A 3 3.76 -9.68 84.32
C ARG A 3 4.31 -9.24 82.96
N LEU A 4 4.38 -7.92 82.84
CA LEU A 4 5.26 -7.15 81.96
C LEU A 4 6.71 -7.64 82.08
N ALA A 5 7.43 -7.64 80.97
CA ALA A 5 8.87 -7.37 80.97
C ALA A 5 9.26 -6.73 79.63
N VAL A 6 9.53 -5.42 79.68
CA VAL A 6 10.43 -4.74 78.75
C VAL A 6 11.76 -4.62 79.47
N VAL A 7 12.82 -5.22 78.93
CA VAL A 7 14.20 -4.86 79.24
C VAL A 7 15.00 -4.91 77.93
N THR A 8 15.59 -3.77 77.60
CA THR A 8 16.52 -3.55 76.50
C THR A 8 17.94 -3.54 77.07
N ALA A 9 18.86 -4.33 76.51
CA ALA A 9 20.33 -4.18 76.55
C ALA A 9 20.89 -5.17 75.49
N VAL A 10 21.50 -4.79 74.36
CA VAL A 10 22.82 -4.12 74.13
C VAL A 10 23.91 -4.95 74.83
N THR A 11 24.89 -5.63 74.22
CA THR A 11 25.66 -5.47 72.95
C THR A 11 26.45 -6.76 72.73
N ALA A 12 26.77 -7.17 71.49
CA ALA A 12 28.05 -7.85 71.18
C ALA A 12 28.33 -7.82 69.66
N MET A 13 29.48 -7.22 69.31
CA MET A 13 30.08 -7.19 67.99
C MET A 13 30.46 -8.59 67.49
N VAL A 14 30.20 -8.89 66.21
CA VAL A 14 31.02 -9.81 65.39
C VAL A 14 31.05 -9.26 63.96
N LEU A 15 32.26 -8.95 63.48
CA LEU A 15 32.55 -8.56 62.08
C LEU A 15 32.34 -9.75 61.12
N PRO A 16 32.03 -9.49 59.83
CA PRO A 16 31.41 -10.45 58.94
C PRO A 16 32.41 -11.42 58.32
N LEU A 17 32.06 -12.71 58.23
CA LEU A 17 32.69 -13.66 57.33
C LEU A 17 31.77 -13.89 56.12
N LEU A 18 32.33 -13.70 54.94
CA LEU A 18 31.67 -13.69 53.63
C LEU A 18 30.90 -15.00 53.33
N ALA A 19 29.63 -14.85 52.96
CA ALA A 19 28.95 -15.79 52.07
C ALA A 19 28.85 -15.13 50.69
N ALA A 20 29.47 -15.76 49.68
CA ALA A 20 29.38 -15.34 48.29
C ALA A 20 27.94 -15.49 47.81
N VAL A 21 27.23 -14.36 47.68
CA VAL A 21 25.98 -14.31 46.91
C VAL A 21 26.38 -14.22 45.45
N SER A 22 26.06 -15.25 44.69
CA SER A 22 26.12 -15.25 43.24
C SER A 22 25.39 -14.02 42.71
N GLY A 23 26.12 -13.12 42.05
CA GLY A 23 25.54 -11.97 41.37
C GLY A 23 24.52 -12.45 40.35
N GLN A 24 23.24 -12.18 40.63
CA GLN A 24 22.20 -12.23 39.63
C GLN A 24 22.55 -11.14 38.62
N ALA A 25 23.03 -11.55 37.44
CA ALA A 25 23.12 -10.66 36.31
C ALA A 25 21.72 -10.09 36.09
N ALA A 26 21.59 -8.78 36.33
CA ALA A 26 20.42 -8.05 35.92
C ALA A 26 20.27 -8.32 34.41
N THR A 27 19.25 -9.09 34.05
CA THR A 27 18.81 -9.19 32.67
C THR A 27 18.52 -7.77 32.25
N ALA A 28 19.34 -7.23 31.35
CA ALA A 28 19.01 -5.99 30.67
C ALA A 28 17.57 -6.15 30.17
N GLU A 29 16.68 -5.31 30.67
CA GLU A 29 15.31 -5.22 30.18
C GLU A 29 15.45 -5.03 28.68
N ALA A 30 15.06 -6.05 27.90
CA ALA A 30 15.15 -5.98 26.45
C ALA A 30 14.37 -4.74 26.04
N ALA A 31 15.05 -3.80 25.37
CA ALA A 31 14.39 -2.59 24.91
C ALA A 31 13.13 -3.02 24.14
N ALA A 32 11.98 -2.49 24.54
CA ALA A 32 10.73 -2.83 23.89
C ALA A 32 10.86 -2.51 22.40
N GLU A 33 10.66 -3.52 21.54
CA GLU A 33 10.62 -3.29 20.11
C GLU A 33 9.49 -2.29 19.80
N THR A 34 9.73 -1.38 18.86
CA THR A 34 8.75 -0.37 18.45
C THR A 34 8.41 -0.53 16.97
N ASP A 35 7.19 -0.14 16.59
CA ASP A 35 6.82 0.01 15.18
C ASP A 35 7.83 0.98 14.51
N GLN A 36 8.48 0.54 13.44
CA GLN A 36 9.56 1.32 12.82
C GLN A 36 9.77 0.98 11.34
N PRO A 37 10.13 1.98 10.52
CA PRO A 37 10.57 1.73 9.16
C PRO A 37 11.91 0.98 9.16
N VAL A 38 12.03 -0.04 8.30
CA VAL A 38 13.23 -0.86 8.14
C VAL A 38 13.55 -0.97 6.66
N GLY A 39 14.46 -0.11 6.18
CA GLY A 39 14.78 0.04 4.77
C GLY A 39 13.53 0.24 3.89
N PRO A 40 13.17 -0.71 3.02
CA PRO A 40 12.00 -0.62 2.13
C PRO A 40 10.70 -1.12 2.78
N GLY A 41 10.76 -1.66 4.00
CA GLY A 41 9.60 -2.22 4.69
C GLY A 41 9.30 -1.55 6.03
N GLN A 42 8.35 -2.15 6.75
CA GLN A 42 7.89 -1.72 8.07
C GLN A 42 7.93 -2.91 9.02
N TYR A 43 8.47 -2.70 10.22
CA TYR A 43 8.36 -3.65 11.31
C TYR A 43 7.26 -3.23 12.27
N PHE A 44 6.40 -4.17 12.64
CA PHE A 44 5.35 -4.00 13.62
C PHE A 44 5.67 -4.82 14.87
N ALA A 45 5.93 -4.14 15.98
CA ALA A 45 6.41 -4.77 17.21
C ALA A 45 5.33 -5.64 17.85
N ASP A 46 4.10 -5.13 17.92
CA ASP A 46 2.98 -5.84 18.55
C ASP A 46 2.69 -7.20 17.90
N SER A 47 2.86 -7.30 16.58
CA SER A 47 2.66 -8.56 15.83
C SER A 47 3.97 -9.27 15.52
N ARG A 48 5.12 -8.72 15.96
CA ARG A 48 6.48 -9.18 15.63
C ARG A 48 6.60 -9.56 14.15
N THR A 49 6.18 -8.65 13.28
CA THR A 49 6.07 -8.90 11.83
C THR A 49 6.78 -7.81 11.04
N PHE A 50 7.65 -8.20 10.11
CA PHE A 50 8.18 -7.34 9.07
C PHE A 50 7.33 -7.48 7.80
N GLU A 51 6.92 -6.34 7.22
CA GLU A 51 6.14 -6.27 5.99
C GLU A 51 6.85 -5.42 4.93
N LEU A 52 6.82 -5.89 3.69
CA LEU A 52 7.35 -5.21 2.51
C LEU A 52 6.32 -5.27 1.39
N SER A 53 5.93 -4.11 0.86
CA SER A 53 5.02 -4.01 -0.28
C SER A 53 5.76 -3.75 -1.59
N GLU A 54 5.27 -4.39 -2.65
CA GLU A 54 5.68 -4.25 -4.04
C GLU A 54 4.46 -3.84 -4.89
N LEU A 55 4.72 -3.06 -5.95
CA LEU A 55 3.74 -2.64 -6.94
C LEU A 55 4.10 -3.24 -8.29
N ASP A 56 3.22 -4.09 -8.83
CA ASP A 56 3.44 -4.80 -10.08
C ASP A 56 2.91 -4.00 -11.27
N ALA A 57 1.70 -3.45 -11.16
CA ALA A 57 1.09 -2.58 -12.16
C ALA A 57 0.36 -1.40 -11.49
N ALA A 58 0.59 -0.19 -12.01
CA ALA A 58 -0.01 1.03 -11.48
C ALA A 58 -1.53 1.11 -11.70
N ALA A 59 -2.00 0.71 -12.90
CA ALA A 59 -3.43 0.61 -13.15
C ALA A 59 -4.06 -0.34 -12.13
N ALA A 60 -5.15 0.10 -11.49
CA ALA A 60 -5.82 -0.61 -10.41
C ALA A 60 -4.92 -0.98 -9.20
N VAL A 61 -3.75 -0.35 -9.02
CA VAL A 61 -2.81 -0.61 -7.90
C VAL A 61 -2.65 -2.10 -7.62
N ILE A 62 -2.17 -2.84 -8.62
CA ILE A 62 -1.90 -4.26 -8.46
C ILE A 62 -0.57 -4.40 -7.76
N GLY A 63 -0.63 -4.75 -6.48
CA GLY A 63 0.55 -4.99 -5.67
C GLY A 63 0.54 -6.34 -4.99
N ARG A 64 1.54 -6.52 -4.15
CA ARG A 64 1.74 -7.70 -3.33
C ARG A 64 2.57 -7.34 -2.11
N LYS A 65 2.36 -8.05 -1.02
CA LYS A 65 3.05 -7.85 0.25
C LYS A 65 3.75 -9.11 0.67
N HIS A 66 5.06 -9.00 0.93
CA HIS A 66 5.81 -10.03 1.64
C HIS A 66 5.75 -9.75 3.12
N ALA A 67 5.48 -10.77 3.92
CA ALA A 67 5.49 -10.64 5.38
C ALA A 67 6.28 -11.78 6.03
N VAL A 68 7.07 -11.45 7.05
CA VAL A 68 7.81 -12.40 7.89
C VAL A 68 7.37 -12.16 9.33
N ALA A 69 6.93 -13.21 10.01
CA ALA A 69 6.47 -13.14 11.40
C ALA A 69 7.33 -14.03 12.30
N ALA A 70 7.56 -13.57 13.54
CA ALA A 70 8.21 -14.38 14.56
C ALA A 70 7.33 -15.59 14.89
N VAL A 71 7.97 -16.73 15.16
CA VAL A 71 7.30 -17.97 15.57
C VAL A 71 7.86 -18.36 16.94
N ASP A 72 7.00 -18.53 17.93
CA ASP A 72 7.45 -18.85 19.28
C ASP A 72 8.20 -20.19 19.29
N GLY A 73 9.45 -20.16 19.75
CA GLY A 73 10.32 -21.34 19.81
C GLY A 73 10.86 -21.82 18.45
N GLY A 74 10.79 -21.00 17.39
CA GLY A 74 11.28 -21.36 16.06
C GLY A 74 11.82 -20.16 15.28
N LEU A 75 12.49 -20.43 14.15
CA LEU A 75 12.91 -19.37 13.23
C LEU A 75 11.68 -18.60 12.74
N ALA A 76 11.79 -17.27 12.63
CA ALA A 76 10.77 -16.47 11.95
C ALA A 76 10.49 -17.05 10.55
N GLN A 77 9.22 -17.03 10.14
CA GLN A 77 8.78 -17.63 8.89
C GLN A 77 7.99 -16.62 8.07
N PRO A 78 7.91 -16.82 6.74
CA PRO A 78 6.97 -16.09 5.91
C PRO A 78 5.53 -16.29 6.43
N LYS A 79 4.80 -15.18 6.59
CA LYS A 79 3.42 -15.21 7.09
C LYS A 79 2.52 -15.85 6.03
N ALA A 80 1.86 -16.93 6.41
CA ALA A 80 0.89 -17.59 5.53
C ALA A 80 -0.42 -16.77 5.47
N VAL A 81 -1.03 -16.73 4.28
CA VAL A 81 -2.43 -16.27 4.16
C VAL A 81 -3.36 -17.34 4.74
N PRO A 82 -4.55 -16.98 5.24
CA PRO A 82 -5.53 -17.97 5.69
C PRO A 82 -5.86 -19.00 4.60
N ALA A 83 -5.98 -20.28 4.96
CA ALA A 83 -6.25 -21.35 3.99
C ALA A 83 -7.59 -21.17 3.25
N SER A 84 -8.58 -20.53 3.89
CA SER A 84 -9.86 -20.15 3.27
C SER A 84 -9.73 -19.07 2.20
N ARG A 85 -8.55 -18.42 2.13
CA ARG A 85 -8.19 -17.30 1.25
C ARG A 85 -6.96 -17.61 0.42
N ALA A 86 -6.88 -18.84 -0.10
CA ALA A 86 -5.83 -19.25 -1.02
C ALA A 86 -5.74 -18.35 -2.28
N ASP A 87 -6.84 -17.67 -2.64
CA ASP A 87 -6.88 -16.63 -3.68
C ASP A 87 -5.90 -15.47 -3.46
N LEU A 88 -5.46 -15.24 -2.22
CA LEU A 88 -4.47 -14.22 -1.89
C LEU A 88 -3.02 -14.74 -1.94
N SER A 89 -2.78 -16.06 -2.03
CA SER A 89 -1.42 -16.64 -2.10
C SER A 89 -0.92 -16.79 -3.54
N VAL A 90 -1.47 -16.09 -4.52
CA VAL A 90 -1.20 -16.39 -5.95
C VAL A 90 0.26 -16.19 -6.37
N PHE A 91 1.07 -15.52 -5.55
CA PHE A 91 2.49 -15.21 -5.80
C PHE A 91 3.48 -16.16 -5.12
N GLY A 92 3.04 -17.17 -4.40
CA GLY A 92 3.94 -18.08 -3.68
C GLY A 92 3.90 -17.91 -2.15
N PRO A 93 4.63 -18.75 -1.43
CA PRO A 93 4.80 -18.62 0.02
C PRO A 93 5.32 -17.23 0.41
N GLY A 94 4.79 -16.68 1.50
CA GLY A 94 5.20 -15.37 2.04
C GLY A 94 4.59 -14.15 1.35
N TRP A 95 4.08 -14.29 0.13
CA TRP A 95 3.49 -13.20 -0.63
C TRP A 95 1.97 -13.24 -0.61
N GLN A 96 1.37 -12.17 -0.10
CA GLN A 96 -0.05 -11.88 -0.16
C GLN A 96 -0.35 -10.93 -1.32
N ALA A 97 -1.36 -11.23 -2.13
CA ALA A 97 -1.84 -10.31 -3.17
C ALA A 97 -2.50 -9.06 -2.56
N GLU A 98 -2.15 -7.89 -3.09
CA GLU A 98 -2.74 -6.60 -2.75
C GLU A 98 -3.41 -5.97 -3.98
N PHE A 99 -4.39 -6.66 -4.57
CA PHE A 99 -5.14 -6.15 -5.71
C PHE A 99 -6.05 -4.99 -5.30
N LEU A 100 -6.17 -3.96 -6.16
CA LEU A 100 -6.85 -2.70 -5.82
C LEU A 100 -6.30 -2.13 -4.51
N GLY A 101 -4.98 -2.10 -4.37
CA GLY A 101 -4.31 -1.54 -3.21
C GLY A 101 -4.56 -2.31 -1.91
N GLY A 102 -4.93 -3.59 -2.00
CA GLY A 102 -5.24 -4.47 -0.86
C GLY A 102 -6.73 -4.60 -0.53
N THR A 103 -7.60 -3.88 -1.21
CA THR A 103 -9.05 -3.85 -0.90
C THR A 103 -9.77 -5.18 -1.11
N THR A 104 -9.20 -6.11 -1.90
CA THR A 104 -9.72 -7.49 -2.05
C THR A 104 -9.30 -8.42 -0.90
N GLY A 105 -8.36 -7.99 -0.05
CA GLY A 105 -7.83 -8.70 1.11
C GLY A 105 -8.73 -8.68 2.34
N ARG A 106 -10.05 -8.64 2.16
CA ARG A 106 -11.05 -8.50 3.24
C ARG A 106 -11.93 -9.74 3.35
N LYS A 107 -12.36 -10.07 4.56
CA LYS A 107 -13.33 -11.15 4.86
C LYS A 107 -14.59 -10.54 5.43
N LEU A 108 -15.75 -11.03 5.00
CA LEU A 108 -17.07 -10.64 5.50
C LEU A 108 -17.77 -11.85 6.10
N GLU A 109 -18.24 -11.70 7.34
CA GLU A 109 -19.00 -12.68 8.08
C GLU A 109 -20.33 -12.06 8.52
N ILE A 110 -21.45 -12.71 8.25
CA ILE A 110 -22.79 -12.19 8.57
C ILE A 110 -23.52 -13.22 9.44
N SER A 111 -24.06 -12.76 10.57
CA SER A 111 -24.92 -13.51 11.49
C SER A 111 -26.32 -12.89 11.55
N SER A 112 -27.19 -13.43 12.41
CA SER A 112 -28.54 -12.89 12.64
C SER A 112 -28.55 -11.53 13.35
N ASP A 113 -27.52 -11.20 14.13
CA ASP A 113 -27.45 -10.01 14.99
C ASP A 113 -26.38 -9.00 14.56
N ALA A 114 -25.42 -9.41 13.71
CA ALA A 114 -24.33 -8.56 13.29
C ALA A 114 -23.71 -8.98 11.95
N ALA A 115 -22.90 -8.09 11.41
CA ALA A 115 -21.91 -8.40 10.39
C ALA A 115 -20.52 -7.99 10.89
N GLN A 116 -19.50 -8.71 10.47
CA GLN A 116 -18.10 -8.44 10.79
C GLN A 116 -17.29 -8.42 9.51
N VAL A 117 -16.51 -7.35 9.35
CA VAL A 117 -15.51 -7.24 8.28
C VAL A 117 -14.12 -7.29 8.90
N THR A 118 -13.26 -8.15 8.36
CA THR A 118 -11.86 -8.30 8.80
C THR A 118 -10.92 -7.98 7.64
N GLU A 119 -9.98 -7.07 7.87
CA GLU A 119 -8.82 -6.83 7.01
C GLU A 119 -7.81 -7.94 7.22
N LEU A 120 -7.59 -8.81 6.24
CA LEU A 120 -6.79 -10.02 6.45
C LEU A 120 -5.29 -9.75 6.55
N GLY A 121 -4.80 -8.69 5.90
CA GLY A 121 -3.40 -8.30 6.00
C GLY A 121 -3.03 -7.85 7.42
N THR A 122 -3.90 -7.07 8.06
CA THR A 122 -3.61 -6.40 9.34
C THR A 122 -4.31 -7.02 10.55
N GLY A 123 -5.34 -7.82 10.33
CA GLY A 123 -6.21 -8.37 11.38
C GLY A 123 -7.18 -7.34 11.97
N GLU A 124 -7.28 -6.15 11.40
CA GLU A 124 -8.21 -5.09 11.85
C GLU A 124 -9.66 -5.53 11.58
N GLN A 125 -10.56 -5.29 12.54
CA GLN A 125 -11.95 -5.75 12.49
C GLN A 125 -12.94 -4.61 12.72
N THR A 126 -14.00 -4.59 11.91
CA THR A 126 -15.14 -3.70 12.08
C THR A 126 -16.41 -4.52 12.28
N ARG A 127 -17.10 -4.29 13.40
CA ARG A 127 -18.39 -4.93 13.72
C ARG A 127 -19.54 -3.97 13.42
N TYR A 128 -20.49 -4.44 12.63
CA TYR A 128 -21.74 -3.77 12.30
C TYR A 128 -22.89 -4.42 13.06
N ALA A 129 -23.55 -3.67 13.95
CA ALA A 129 -24.71 -4.17 14.69
C ALA A 129 -25.97 -4.09 13.82
N TYR A 130 -26.81 -5.11 13.84
CA TYR A 130 -28.10 -5.09 13.16
C TYR A 130 -28.98 -3.94 13.66
N LYS A 131 -29.66 -3.25 12.73
CA LYS A 131 -30.54 -2.12 13.01
C LYS A 131 -31.97 -2.36 12.58
N SER A 132 -32.17 -2.85 11.35
CA SER A 132 -33.52 -3.03 10.79
C SER A 132 -33.50 -4.01 9.62
N GLY A 133 -34.67 -4.52 9.26
CA GLY A 133 -34.85 -5.33 8.07
C GLY A 133 -36.27 -5.30 7.55
N ALA A 134 -36.44 -5.65 6.28
CA ALA A 134 -37.74 -5.74 5.63
C ALA A 134 -37.73 -6.86 4.60
N ALA A 135 -38.75 -7.72 4.64
CA ALA A 135 -38.95 -8.74 3.63
C ALA A 135 -39.43 -8.13 2.31
N PHE A 136 -39.02 -8.70 1.18
CA PHE A 136 -39.59 -8.35 -0.12
C PHE A 136 -40.86 -9.17 -0.39
N PRO A 137 -41.86 -8.60 -1.09
CA PRO A 137 -43.09 -9.32 -1.45
C PRO A 137 -42.83 -10.61 -2.24
N ASP A 138 -41.82 -10.60 -3.11
CA ASP A 138 -41.49 -11.73 -4.00
C ASP A 138 -40.47 -12.71 -3.38
N GLY A 139 -40.24 -12.61 -2.06
CA GLY A 139 -39.26 -13.40 -1.33
C GLY A 139 -37.88 -12.74 -1.21
N GLY A 140 -37.16 -13.11 -0.15
CA GLY A 140 -35.92 -12.45 0.27
C GLY A 140 -36.15 -11.27 1.21
N GLU A 141 -35.10 -10.53 1.52
CA GLU A 141 -35.14 -9.43 2.48
C GLU A 141 -34.00 -8.43 2.25
N VAL A 142 -34.15 -7.24 2.84
CA VAL A 142 -33.06 -6.30 3.07
C VAL A 142 -32.79 -6.19 4.57
N ARG A 143 -31.53 -6.29 4.98
CA ARG A 143 -31.07 -6.12 6.36
C ARG A 143 -30.03 -5.01 6.41
N ARG A 144 -30.17 -4.11 7.39
CA ARG A 144 -29.30 -2.94 7.56
C ARG A 144 -28.58 -3.01 8.90
N TYR A 145 -27.31 -2.69 8.86
CA TYR A 145 -26.38 -2.74 9.98
C TYR A 145 -25.57 -1.45 10.03
N GLU A 146 -25.05 -1.13 11.21
CA GLU A 146 -24.26 0.08 11.44
C GLU A 146 -23.17 -0.20 12.47
N ALA A 147 -21.97 0.28 12.19
CA ALA A 147 -20.81 0.22 13.07
C ALA A 147 -20.74 1.44 13.98
N ALA A 148 -19.90 1.38 15.02
CA ALA A 148 -19.77 2.45 16.02
C ALA A 148 -19.22 3.77 15.43
N ASP A 149 -18.50 3.70 14.32
CA ASP A 149 -17.94 4.84 13.58
C ASP A 149 -18.95 5.48 12.60
N GLY A 150 -20.19 4.97 12.55
CA GLY A 150 -21.23 5.41 11.62
C GLY A 150 -21.15 4.77 10.23
N SER A 151 -20.17 3.88 9.99
CA SER A 151 -20.12 3.08 8.76
C SER A 151 -21.35 2.18 8.68
N LYS A 152 -21.87 1.97 7.47
CA LYS A 152 -23.13 1.26 7.23
C LYS A 152 -22.92 0.03 6.36
N LEU A 153 -23.67 -1.01 6.65
CA LEU A 153 -23.70 -2.22 5.83
C LEU A 153 -25.15 -2.58 5.52
N THR A 154 -25.43 -2.90 4.25
CA THR A 154 -26.75 -3.32 3.79
C THR A 154 -26.62 -4.65 3.06
N GLU A 155 -27.24 -5.68 3.60
CA GLU A 155 -27.40 -7.00 2.98
C GLU A 155 -28.75 -7.03 2.24
N THR A 156 -28.73 -7.41 0.97
CA THR A 156 -29.93 -7.49 0.13
C THR A 156 -30.00 -8.87 -0.52
N SER A 157 -30.99 -9.66 -0.12
CA SER A 157 -31.32 -10.96 -0.73
C SER A 157 -32.57 -10.81 -1.59
N ARG A 158 -32.47 -11.17 -2.87
CA ARG A 158 -33.61 -11.15 -3.81
C ARG A 158 -33.75 -12.51 -4.49
N TRP A 159 -34.98 -12.91 -4.77
CA TRP A 159 -35.26 -14.09 -5.59
C TRP A 159 -34.78 -13.86 -7.03
N ASP A 160 -33.89 -14.72 -7.50
CA ASP A 160 -33.47 -14.77 -8.89
C ASP A 160 -34.23 -15.91 -9.58
N ALA A 161 -35.26 -15.56 -10.35
CA ALA A 161 -36.12 -16.52 -11.03
C ALA A 161 -35.39 -17.33 -12.11
N ALA A 162 -34.33 -16.78 -12.70
CA ALA A 162 -33.54 -17.48 -13.72
C ALA A 162 -32.62 -18.53 -13.07
N ALA A 163 -32.06 -18.22 -11.91
CA ALA A 163 -31.21 -19.14 -11.15
C ALA A 163 -32.00 -20.08 -10.21
N GLY A 164 -33.28 -19.79 -9.95
CA GLY A 164 -34.14 -20.56 -9.04
C GLY A 164 -33.67 -20.50 -7.58
N THR A 165 -32.98 -19.43 -7.18
CA THR A 165 -32.39 -19.29 -5.84
C THR A 165 -32.38 -17.84 -5.37
N LEU A 166 -32.18 -17.61 -4.07
CA LEU A 166 -31.92 -16.27 -3.54
C LEU A 166 -30.49 -15.85 -3.88
N ARG A 167 -30.36 -14.64 -4.42
CA ARG A 167 -29.07 -13.99 -4.64
C ARG A 167 -28.89 -12.89 -3.62
N THR A 168 -27.81 -12.97 -2.84
CA THR A 168 -27.47 -11.97 -1.83
C THR A 168 -26.31 -11.10 -2.29
N THR A 169 -26.47 -9.79 -2.19
CA THR A 169 -25.40 -8.80 -2.34
C THR A 169 -25.29 -8.00 -1.05
N VAL A 170 -24.08 -7.52 -0.75
CA VAL A 170 -23.85 -6.65 0.41
C VAL A 170 -23.17 -5.38 -0.05
N SER A 171 -23.64 -4.24 0.44
CA SER A 171 -23.01 -2.93 0.26
C SER A 171 -22.51 -2.45 1.62
N GLU A 172 -21.20 -2.19 1.74
CA GLU A 172 -20.56 -1.62 2.93
C GLU A 172 -20.05 -0.22 2.58
N THR A 173 -20.56 0.80 3.26
CA THR A 173 -20.13 2.20 3.08
C THR A 173 -19.39 2.67 4.33
N ILE A 174 -18.13 3.03 4.16
CA ILE A 174 -17.25 3.52 5.22
C ILE A 174 -17.50 5.00 5.46
N SER A 175 -17.72 5.37 6.71
CA SER A 175 -17.90 6.75 7.13
C SER A 175 -16.54 7.44 7.31
N THR A 176 -16.22 8.42 6.47
CA THR A 176 -14.93 9.15 6.55
C THR A 176 -15.05 10.61 7.00
N ASN A 177 -16.27 11.17 7.05
CA ASN A 177 -16.55 12.56 7.45
C ASN A 177 -15.71 13.63 6.71
N LEU A 178 -15.33 13.37 5.46
CA LEU A 178 -14.45 14.26 4.67
C LEU A 178 -15.13 15.52 4.11
N GLY A 179 -16.44 15.69 4.29
CA GLY A 179 -17.14 16.91 3.84
C GLY A 179 -17.00 18.11 4.78
N THR A 180 -16.33 17.97 5.93
CA THR A 180 -16.04 19.05 6.87
C THR A 180 -14.53 19.20 7.02
N THR A 181 -14.00 20.41 6.82
CA THR A 181 -12.56 20.69 6.89
C THR A 181 -12.21 21.52 8.12
N GLU A 182 -10.96 21.44 8.57
CA GLU A 182 -10.45 22.33 9.60
C GLU A 182 -10.41 23.78 9.06
N ALA A 183 -10.53 24.77 9.94
CA ALA A 183 -10.54 26.17 9.53
C ALA A 183 -9.22 26.54 8.85
N GLY A 184 -9.29 26.99 7.59
CA GLY A 184 -8.13 27.32 6.77
C GLY A 184 -7.55 26.14 5.98
N ASP A 185 -8.18 24.97 6.03
CA ASP A 185 -7.84 23.81 5.20
C ASP A 185 -8.84 23.66 4.03
N ASP A 186 -8.33 23.18 2.89
CA ASP A 186 -9.07 23.03 1.64
C ASP A 186 -10.07 21.88 1.71
N GLY A 187 -11.22 22.06 1.07
CA GLY A 187 -12.21 21.00 0.87
C GLY A 187 -12.04 20.29 -0.46
N PHE A 188 -12.57 19.07 -0.54
CA PHE A 188 -12.71 18.38 -1.82
C PHE A 188 -13.60 19.19 -2.76
N THR A 189 -13.05 19.62 -3.90
CA THR A 189 -13.81 20.32 -4.93
C THR A 189 -13.71 19.63 -6.29
N ASP A 190 -14.75 19.80 -7.11
CA ASP A 190 -14.75 19.35 -8.51
C ASP A 190 -13.90 20.27 -9.42
N ASP A 191 -13.90 19.98 -10.71
CA ASP A 191 -13.13 20.76 -11.70
C ASP A 191 -13.65 22.21 -11.82
N ALA A 192 -14.93 22.44 -11.52
CA ALA A 192 -15.56 23.76 -11.49
C ALA A 192 -15.38 24.49 -10.14
N GLY A 193 -14.77 23.85 -9.15
CA GLY A 193 -14.54 24.40 -7.81
C GLY A 193 -15.72 24.23 -6.86
N ASN A 194 -16.74 23.44 -7.21
CA ASN A 194 -17.86 23.16 -6.31
C ASN A 194 -17.45 22.11 -5.27
N ALA A 195 -17.91 22.27 -4.02
CA ALA A 195 -17.65 21.32 -2.96
C ALA A 195 -18.30 19.95 -3.24
N ILE A 196 -17.55 18.87 -2.99
CA ILE A 196 -18.02 17.49 -3.08
C ILE A 196 -18.57 17.09 -1.71
N SER A 197 -19.77 16.48 -1.68
CA SER A 197 -20.41 16.09 -0.43
C SER A 197 -19.65 14.96 0.29
N SER A 198 -19.68 14.93 1.63
CA SER A 198 -19.07 13.83 2.39
C SER A 198 -19.65 12.46 2.01
N ALA A 199 -20.93 12.41 1.66
CA ALA A 199 -21.59 11.16 1.29
C ALA A 199 -21.04 10.61 -0.03
N ASP A 200 -20.70 11.49 -0.97
CA ASP A 200 -20.16 11.09 -2.27
C ASP A 200 -18.68 10.69 -2.22
N LEU A 201 -17.97 11.09 -1.15
CA LEU A 201 -16.58 10.73 -0.86
C LEU A 201 -16.45 9.42 -0.06
N ASN A 202 -17.53 8.95 0.55
CA ASN A 202 -17.51 7.73 1.35
C ASN A 202 -17.22 6.52 0.47
N GLN A 203 -16.20 5.76 0.85
CA GLN A 203 -15.81 4.55 0.14
C GLN A 203 -16.88 3.47 0.33
N THR A 204 -17.34 2.89 -0.77
CA THR A 204 -18.33 1.82 -0.78
C THR A 204 -17.74 0.56 -1.40
N TYR A 205 -17.88 -0.55 -0.67
CA TYR A 205 -17.53 -1.90 -1.09
C TYR A 205 -18.81 -2.65 -1.45
N VAL A 206 -18.80 -3.31 -2.60
CA VAL A 206 -19.84 -4.24 -3.03
C VAL A 206 -19.31 -5.64 -2.89
N TRP A 207 -20.07 -6.52 -2.25
CA TRP A 207 -19.71 -7.90 -1.98
C TRP A 207 -20.69 -8.87 -2.60
N GLN A 208 -20.16 -9.99 -3.11
CA GLN A 208 -20.92 -11.13 -3.58
C GLN A 208 -20.26 -12.44 -3.15
N GLN A 209 -21.02 -13.54 -3.16
CA GLN A 209 -20.46 -14.87 -2.93
C GLN A 209 -19.76 -15.34 -4.20
N ALA A 210 -18.43 -15.34 -4.18
CA ALA A 210 -17.57 -15.77 -5.30
C ALA A 210 -16.31 -16.54 -4.85
N GLY A 211 -16.11 -16.74 -3.55
CA GLY A 211 -15.01 -17.52 -3.00
C GLY A 211 -15.27 -19.02 -3.13
N ALA A 212 -14.19 -19.79 -3.32
CA ALA A 212 -14.27 -21.25 -3.43
C ALA A 212 -14.61 -21.95 -2.10
N SER A 213 -14.27 -21.33 -0.96
CA SER A 213 -14.60 -21.85 0.37
C SER A 213 -16.02 -21.44 0.77
N GLN A 214 -16.90 -22.40 1.09
CA GLN A 214 -18.27 -22.08 1.53
C GLN A 214 -18.30 -21.31 2.87
N SER A 215 -17.34 -21.56 3.77
CA SER A 215 -17.23 -20.85 5.05
C SER A 215 -16.63 -19.43 4.91
N ASP A 216 -16.10 -19.10 3.73
CA ASP A 216 -15.45 -17.81 3.43
C ASP A 216 -15.67 -17.47 1.95
N ALA A 217 -16.95 -17.38 1.57
CA ALA A 217 -17.36 -17.23 0.17
C ALA A 217 -17.47 -15.76 -0.27
N TRP A 218 -17.56 -14.80 0.66
CA TRP A 218 -17.72 -13.40 0.33
C TRP A 218 -16.45 -12.80 -0.28
N ARG A 219 -16.62 -12.09 -1.39
CA ARG A 219 -15.54 -11.38 -2.08
C ARG A 219 -16.01 -9.99 -2.49
N VAL A 220 -15.10 -9.03 -2.43
CA VAL A 220 -15.32 -7.67 -2.93
C VAL A 220 -15.39 -7.73 -4.45
N THR A 221 -16.53 -7.38 -5.04
CA THR A 221 -16.74 -7.27 -6.48
C THR A 221 -16.75 -5.83 -6.97
N GLY A 222 -16.77 -4.86 -6.07
CA GLY A 222 -16.65 -3.45 -6.41
C GLY A 222 -16.14 -2.62 -5.24
N VAL A 223 -15.33 -1.61 -5.53
CA VAL A 223 -14.86 -0.64 -4.54
C VAL A 223 -14.71 0.74 -5.20
N GLY A 224 -15.27 1.77 -4.56
CA GLY A 224 -15.35 3.09 -5.18
C GLY A 224 -15.99 4.15 -4.30
N THR A 225 -16.26 5.29 -4.91
CA THR A 225 -17.02 6.39 -4.31
C THR A 225 -18.01 6.90 -5.35
N ASN A 226 -19.08 7.60 -4.94
CA ASN A 226 -19.99 8.19 -5.93
C ASN A 226 -19.28 9.28 -6.76
N ALA A 227 -18.38 10.05 -6.12
CA ALA A 227 -17.68 11.15 -6.75
C ALA A 227 -16.67 10.70 -7.82
N PHE A 228 -16.03 9.54 -7.63
CA PHE A 228 -14.90 9.10 -8.45
C PHE A 228 -15.12 7.76 -9.18
N GLY A 229 -16.30 7.18 -9.04
CA GLY A 229 -16.65 5.91 -9.67
C GLY A 229 -16.15 4.68 -8.89
N THR A 230 -16.42 3.52 -9.47
CA THR A 230 -16.21 2.21 -8.83
C THR A 230 -15.39 1.29 -9.71
N SER A 231 -14.27 0.81 -9.17
CA SER A 231 -13.51 -0.28 -9.77
C SER A 231 -14.23 -1.61 -9.48
N THR A 232 -14.33 -2.49 -10.46
CA THR A 232 -15.02 -3.78 -10.34
C THR A 232 -14.05 -4.95 -10.42
N VAL A 233 -14.35 -6.04 -9.71
CA VAL A 233 -13.54 -7.26 -9.66
C VAL A 233 -14.42 -8.45 -10.06
N GLN A 234 -13.92 -9.29 -10.95
CA GLN A 234 -14.51 -10.59 -11.26
C GLN A 234 -13.57 -11.70 -10.81
N TYR A 235 -14.16 -12.84 -10.46
CA TYR A 235 -13.44 -14.00 -9.95
C TYR A 235 -13.64 -15.21 -10.88
N ASP A 236 -12.63 -16.05 -10.98
CA ASP A 236 -12.71 -17.34 -11.67
C ASP A 236 -13.45 -18.39 -10.82
N ALA A 237 -13.63 -19.60 -11.38
CA ALA A 237 -14.30 -20.70 -10.69
C ALA A 237 -13.54 -21.22 -9.44
N GLN A 238 -12.28 -20.83 -9.25
CA GLN A 238 -11.48 -21.12 -8.06
C GLN A 238 -11.52 -19.96 -7.04
N GLY A 239 -12.32 -18.91 -7.30
CA GLY A 239 -12.44 -17.75 -6.44
C GLY A 239 -11.22 -16.83 -6.47
N ARG A 240 -10.35 -16.96 -7.47
CA ARG A 240 -9.20 -16.07 -7.70
C ARG A 240 -9.63 -14.92 -8.59
N VAL A 241 -8.97 -13.76 -8.48
CA VAL A 241 -9.28 -12.61 -9.34
C VAL A 241 -9.01 -12.96 -10.80
N ALA A 242 -10.02 -12.87 -11.65
CA ALA A 242 -9.92 -13.10 -13.09
C ALA A 242 -9.72 -11.78 -13.84
N THR A 243 -10.51 -10.76 -13.49
CA THR A 243 -10.43 -9.45 -14.10
C THR A 243 -10.64 -8.33 -13.08
N ILE A 244 -10.01 -7.20 -13.33
CA ILE A 244 -10.27 -5.94 -12.63
C ILE A 244 -10.51 -4.87 -13.67
N THR A 245 -11.62 -4.14 -13.53
CA THR A 245 -11.91 -2.97 -14.36
C THR A 245 -11.83 -1.73 -13.49
N GLU A 246 -10.95 -0.82 -13.85
CA GLU A 246 -10.84 0.51 -13.26
C GLU A 246 -11.48 1.52 -14.22
N PRO A 247 -12.48 2.30 -13.77
CA PRO A 247 -13.20 3.22 -14.65
C PRO A 247 -12.27 4.33 -15.15
N ALA A 248 -12.63 4.93 -16.28
CA ALA A 248 -11.98 6.15 -16.75
C ALA A 248 -12.10 7.26 -15.71
N ALA A 249 -11.08 8.10 -15.59
CA ALA A 249 -11.02 9.22 -14.66
C ALA A 249 -10.20 10.36 -15.25
N GLY A 250 -10.81 11.52 -15.47
CA GLY A 250 -10.14 12.63 -16.17
C GLY A 250 -9.71 12.21 -17.58
N GLU A 251 -8.43 12.40 -17.91
CA GLU A 251 -7.81 11.93 -19.17
C GLU A 251 -7.41 10.45 -19.14
N GLU A 252 -7.43 9.78 -17.97
CA GLU A 252 -7.15 8.35 -17.90
C GLU A 252 -8.30 7.55 -18.51
N LEU A 253 -7.99 6.77 -19.54
CA LEU A 253 -8.92 5.82 -20.12
C LEU A 253 -9.26 4.71 -19.12
N GLN A 254 -10.40 4.05 -19.35
CA GLN A 254 -10.73 2.83 -18.62
C GLN A 254 -9.61 1.80 -18.78
N ASN A 255 -9.23 1.14 -17.69
CA ASN A 255 -8.27 0.05 -17.73
C ASN A 255 -8.95 -1.26 -17.33
N VAL A 256 -8.78 -2.29 -18.15
CA VAL A 256 -9.20 -3.67 -17.85
C VAL A 256 -7.95 -4.51 -17.70
N LEU A 257 -7.76 -5.08 -16.51
CA LEU A 257 -6.66 -5.97 -16.20
C LEU A 257 -7.18 -7.41 -16.15
N SER A 258 -6.49 -8.31 -16.84
CA SER A 258 -6.80 -9.75 -16.90
C SER A 258 -5.66 -10.55 -16.29
N PHE A 259 -6.02 -11.49 -15.42
CA PHE A 259 -5.08 -12.29 -14.62
C PHE A 259 -5.01 -13.70 -15.17
N THR A 260 -3.83 -14.12 -15.60
CA THR A 260 -3.59 -15.46 -16.16
C THR A 260 -2.83 -16.29 -15.15
N TYR A 261 -3.40 -17.42 -14.76
CA TYR A 261 -2.79 -18.38 -13.84
C TYR A 261 -2.19 -19.56 -14.61
N ALA A 262 -1.02 -20.04 -14.17
CA ALA A 262 -0.39 -21.20 -14.78
C ALA A 262 -1.19 -22.49 -14.49
N THR A 263 -1.37 -23.33 -15.51
CA THR A 263 -2.02 -24.64 -15.38
C THR A 263 -1.04 -25.79 -15.19
N ALA A 264 0.25 -25.57 -15.48
CA ALA A 264 1.33 -26.54 -15.35
C ALA A 264 2.58 -25.86 -14.75
N THR A 265 3.41 -26.65 -14.08
CA THR A 265 4.72 -26.21 -13.56
C THR A 265 5.78 -26.46 -14.62
N THR A 266 6.46 -25.40 -15.07
CA THR A 266 7.62 -25.48 -15.98
C THR A 266 8.94 -25.16 -15.26
N ALA A 267 8.87 -24.62 -14.03
CA ALA A 267 10.04 -24.43 -13.18
C ALA A 267 10.72 -25.76 -12.84
N THR A 268 12.06 -25.77 -12.87
CA THR A 268 12.90 -26.94 -12.56
C THR A 268 13.88 -26.61 -11.43
N GLY A 269 14.73 -27.57 -11.06
CA GLY A 269 15.83 -27.32 -10.11
C GLY A 269 16.91 -26.36 -10.64
N THR A 270 16.96 -26.13 -11.96
CA THR A 270 18.02 -25.35 -12.62
C THR A 270 17.52 -24.16 -13.42
N ALA A 271 16.20 -24.02 -13.62
CA ALA A 271 15.60 -22.92 -14.36
C ALA A 271 14.30 -22.44 -13.70
N PHE A 272 14.12 -21.12 -13.65
CA PHE A 272 12.86 -20.53 -13.22
C PHE A 272 11.80 -20.66 -14.33
N GLY A 273 10.54 -20.78 -13.95
CA GLY A 273 9.43 -20.93 -14.88
C GLY A 273 8.08 -20.74 -14.22
N ASP A 274 7.03 -21.19 -14.91
CA ASP A 274 5.67 -21.20 -14.37
C ASP A 274 5.55 -22.21 -13.23
N TYR A 275 4.64 -21.95 -12.28
CA TYR A 275 4.25 -22.89 -11.23
C TYR A 275 2.73 -23.04 -11.21
N ALA A 276 2.22 -24.26 -11.33
CA ALA A 276 0.79 -24.53 -11.44
C ALA A 276 -0.01 -23.89 -10.29
N GLY A 277 -1.08 -23.19 -10.64
CA GLY A 277 -1.96 -22.48 -9.70
C GLY A 277 -1.49 -21.07 -9.32
N ARG A 278 -0.24 -20.69 -9.60
CA ARG A 278 0.30 -19.34 -9.34
C ARG A 278 0.00 -18.39 -10.50
N LEU A 279 0.06 -17.09 -10.22
CA LEU A 279 -0.13 -16.06 -11.23
C LEU A 279 1.06 -16.08 -12.20
N LYS A 280 0.77 -16.18 -13.50
CA LYS A 280 1.76 -16.20 -14.57
C LYS A 280 1.95 -14.83 -15.18
N GLN A 281 0.84 -14.14 -15.45
CA GLN A 281 0.86 -12.89 -16.19
C GLN A 281 -0.34 -12.01 -15.84
N ILE A 282 -0.14 -10.69 -15.89
CA ILE A 282 -1.19 -9.68 -15.91
C ILE A 282 -1.13 -8.95 -17.24
N THR A 283 -2.28 -8.88 -17.92
CA THR A 283 -2.44 -8.12 -19.16
C THR A 283 -3.36 -6.95 -18.92
N GLN A 284 -2.98 -5.75 -19.37
CA GLN A 284 -3.77 -4.53 -19.28
C GLN A 284 -4.26 -4.10 -20.67
N THR A 285 -5.54 -3.73 -20.75
CA THR A 285 -6.15 -3.06 -21.90
C THR A 285 -6.60 -1.68 -21.48
N SER A 286 -6.07 -0.64 -22.12
CA SER A 286 -6.46 0.76 -21.88
C SER A 286 -7.39 1.23 -22.99
N GLY A 287 -8.61 1.64 -22.65
CA GLY A 287 -9.67 1.98 -23.60
C GLY A 287 -9.91 0.86 -24.61
N THR A 288 -9.82 1.18 -25.90
CA THR A 288 -9.92 0.21 -27.01
C THR A 288 -8.55 -0.22 -27.54
N GLY A 289 -7.48 0.02 -26.78
CA GLY A 289 -6.11 -0.31 -27.16
C GLY A 289 -5.84 -1.83 -27.19
N THR A 290 -4.68 -2.21 -27.70
CA THR A 290 -4.25 -3.60 -27.71
C THR A 290 -3.82 -4.05 -26.31
N PRO A 291 -4.25 -5.22 -25.83
CA PRO A 291 -3.82 -5.75 -24.54
C PRO A 291 -2.28 -5.85 -24.45
N GLN A 292 -1.69 -5.32 -23.38
CA GLN A 292 -0.23 -5.34 -23.11
C GLN A 292 0.06 -6.17 -21.86
N SER A 293 1.11 -6.99 -21.90
CA SER A 293 1.58 -7.69 -20.69
C SER A 293 2.33 -6.71 -19.80
N VAL A 294 1.78 -6.41 -18.62
CA VAL A 294 2.32 -5.42 -17.68
C VAL A 294 3.02 -6.06 -16.48
N ALA A 295 2.81 -7.35 -16.26
CA ALA A 295 3.57 -8.14 -15.29
C ALA A 295 3.66 -9.60 -15.75
N ALA A 296 4.85 -10.20 -15.64
CA ALA A 296 5.09 -11.62 -15.89
C ALA A 296 5.96 -12.20 -14.76
N TYR A 297 5.59 -13.38 -14.26
CA TYR A 297 6.16 -13.96 -13.05
C TYR A 297 6.84 -15.29 -13.34
N SER A 298 8.00 -15.52 -12.71
CA SER A 298 8.68 -16.81 -12.74
C SER A 298 9.05 -17.26 -11.34
N TYR A 299 8.93 -18.56 -11.12
CA TYR A 299 9.08 -19.23 -9.85
C TYR A 299 10.20 -20.26 -9.93
N ASP A 300 10.75 -20.66 -8.80
CA ASP A 300 11.57 -21.88 -8.72
C ASP A 300 10.69 -23.14 -8.53
N SER A 301 11.33 -24.31 -8.51
CA SER A 301 10.64 -25.60 -8.34
C SER A 301 9.94 -25.77 -6.98
N ALA A 302 10.26 -24.94 -5.98
CA ALA A 302 9.55 -24.88 -4.71
C ALA A 302 8.33 -23.93 -4.73
N GLY A 303 8.14 -23.19 -5.83
CA GLY A 303 7.04 -22.24 -6.00
C GLY A 303 7.29 -20.90 -5.31
N LEU A 304 8.54 -20.59 -4.95
CA LEU A 304 8.92 -19.24 -4.51
C LEU A 304 9.07 -18.33 -5.72
N LEU A 305 8.53 -17.12 -5.65
CA LEU A 305 8.67 -16.16 -6.74
C LEU A 305 10.13 -15.70 -6.87
N ARG A 306 10.72 -15.85 -8.05
CA ARG A 306 12.11 -15.46 -8.31
C ARG A 306 12.22 -14.19 -9.13
N THR A 307 11.31 -13.98 -10.06
CA THR A 307 11.31 -12.77 -10.90
C THR A 307 9.92 -12.22 -11.17
N MET A 308 9.82 -10.89 -11.26
CA MET A 308 8.67 -10.20 -11.85
C MET A 308 9.18 -9.24 -12.92
N ALA A 309 8.80 -9.45 -14.17
CA ALA A 309 9.15 -8.57 -15.30
C ALA A 309 7.94 -7.72 -15.70
N ASP A 310 8.18 -6.55 -16.29
CA ASP A 310 7.16 -5.76 -16.99
C ASP A 310 7.45 -5.76 -18.49
N PRO A 311 6.86 -6.68 -19.27
CA PRO A 311 7.11 -6.78 -20.70
C PRO A 311 6.64 -5.56 -21.51
N SER A 312 5.78 -4.71 -20.95
CA SER A 312 5.32 -3.48 -21.63
C SER A 312 6.41 -2.41 -21.71
N GLN A 313 7.48 -2.56 -20.93
CA GLN A 313 8.55 -1.59 -20.80
C GLN A 313 9.88 -2.17 -21.29
N SER A 314 10.23 -1.88 -22.54
CA SER A 314 11.49 -2.33 -23.14
C SER A 314 12.70 -1.77 -22.37
N GLY A 315 13.73 -2.60 -22.16
CA GLY A 315 14.96 -2.21 -21.47
C GLY A 315 14.86 -2.13 -19.94
N THR A 316 13.71 -2.47 -19.34
CA THR A 316 13.60 -2.58 -17.88
C THR A 316 14.11 -3.94 -17.39
N GLN A 317 14.88 -3.93 -16.30
CA GLN A 317 15.32 -5.17 -15.68
C GLN A 317 14.16 -5.77 -14.86
N PRO A 318 13.98 -7.11 -14.90
CA PRO A 318 13.00 -7.76 -14.05
C PRO A 318 13.39 -7.56 -12.59
N ALA A 319 12.38 -7.39 -11.73
CA ALA A 319 12.58 -7.50 -10.31
C ALA A 319 13.06 -8.92 -9.97
N THR A 320 14.01 -9.05 -9.05
CA THR A 320 14.57 -10.33 -8.61
C THR A 320 14.41 -10.54 -7.12
N TYR A 321 14.26 -11.80 -6.70
CA TYR A 321 14.03 -12.18 -5.31
C TYR A 321 14.82 -13.42 -4.94
N ALA A 322 15.47 -13.41 -3.78
CA ALA A 322 16.15 -14.55 -3.18
C ALA A 322 15.69 -14.77 -1.74
N TYR A 323 15.77 -16.02 -1.29
CA TYR A 323 15.24 -16.46 -0.01
C TYR A 323 16.28 -17.30 0.74
N ASP A 324 16.16 -17.32 2.06
CA ASP A 324 16.86 -18.32 2.88
C ASP A 324 16.11 -19.67 2.89
N THR A 325 16.64 -20.64 3.63
CA THR A 325 16.05 -21.98 3.77
C THR A 325 14.72 -22.00 4.53
N ALA A 326 14.39 -20.93 5.28
CA ALA A 326 13.09 -20.73 5.90
C ALA A 326 12.10 -20.03 4.94
N GLY A 327 12.53 -19.68 3.72
CA GLY A 327 11.70 -18.97 2.74
C GLY A 327 11.55 -17.48 3.02
N ARG A 328 12.32 -16.91 3.96
CA ARG A 328 12.33 -15.46 4.21
C ARG A 328 13.11 -14.78 3.10
N LEU A 329 12.61 -13.65 2.61
CA LEU A 329 13.26 -12.86 1.57
C LEU A 329 14.58 -12.27 2.09
N THR A 330 15.72 -12.63 1.50
CA THR A 330 17.07 -12.19 1.90
C THR A 330 17.69 -11.17 0.97
N SER A 331 17.28 -11.15 -0.29
CA SER A 331 17.66 -10.09 -1.22
C SER A 331 16.60 -9.86 -2.25
N PHE A 332 16.47 -8.62 -2.70
CA PHE A 332 15.67 -8.30 -3.86
C PHE A 332 16.17 -7.04 -4.53
N ASP A 333 15.86 -6.91 -5.81
CA ASP A 333 16.01 -5.67 -6.57
C ASP A 333 14.71 -5.48 -7.34
N SER A 334 13.97 -4.42 -7.04
CA SER A 334 12.66 -4.17 -7.62
C SER A 334 12.55 -2.74 -8.14
N ARG A 335 11.60 -2.56 -9.06
CA ARG A 335 11.31 -1.23 -9.62
C ARG A 335 10.83 -0.25 -8.58
N LEU A 336 10.11 -0.70 -7.55
CA LEU A 336 9.52 0.17 -6.53
C LEU A 336 10.54 0.60 -5.49
N ASN A 337 11.33 -0.36 -5.00
CA ASN A 337 12.13 -0.21 -3.79
C ASN A 337 13.64 -0.17 -4.06
N GLY A 338 14.08 -0.51 -5.28
CA GLY A 338 15.48 -0.72 -5.62
C GLY A 338 16.07 -1.98 -4.98
N GLY A 339 17.40 -2.11 -5.06
CA GLY A 339 18.14 -3.24 -4.50
C GLY A 339 18.32 -3.17 -2.98
N TRP A 340 18.06 -4.28 -2.29
CA TRP A 340 18.19 -4.44 -0.84
C TRP A 340 18.64 -5.84 -0.43
N GLN A 341 19.48 -5.91 0.61
CA GLN A 341 19.81 -7.11 1.36
C GLN A 341 19.09 -7.08 2.72
N LEU A 342 18.45 -8.19 3.09
CA LEU A 342 17.76 -8.39 4.36
C LEU A 342 18.42 -9.54 5.12
N THR A 343 18.86 -9.30 6.34
CA THR A 343 19.46 -10.32 7.21
C THR A 343 18.65 -10.48 8.49
N TYR A 344 18.13 -11.68 8.72
CA TYR A 344 17.40 -12.03 9.95
C TYR A 344 18.32 -12.77 10.92
N THR A 345 18.20 -12.47 12.21
CA THR A 345 18.98 -13.15 13.26
C THR A 345 18.06 -14.04 14.08
N GLY A 346 18.42 -15.32 14.23
CA GLY A 346 17.66 -16.29 15.01
C GLY A 346 16.17 -16.37 14.63
N ASP A 347 15.34 -16.27 15.66
CA ASP A 347 13.87 -16.27 15.64
C ASP A 347 13.25 -14.90 15.35
N SER A 348 14.06 -13.85 15.21
CA SER A 348 13.55 -12.50 14.96
C SER A 348 13.04 -12.33 13.54
N ALA A 349 11.89 -11.67 13.43
CA ALA A 349 11.32 -11.19 12.17
C ALA A 349 11.82 -9.80 11.79
N LEU A 350 12.54 -9.09 12.67
CA LEU A 350 13.13 -7.78 12.40
C LEU A 350 14.45 -7.96 11.63
N PRO A 351 14.53 -7.64 10.33
CA PRO A 351 15.78 -7.77 9.60
C PRO A 351 16.67 -6.55 9.81
N THR A 352 17.98 -6.75 9.65
CA THR A 352 18.87 -5.66 9.22
C THR A 352 18.70 -5.48 7.71
N ALA A 353 18.35 -4.26 7.28
CA ALA A 353 18.19 -3.91 5.88
C ALA A 353 19.35 -3.04 5.39
N THR A 354 20.03 -3.49 4.34
CA THR A 354 21.15 -2.76 3.72
C THR A 354 20.84 -2.51 2.25
N ALA A 355 20.87 -1.24 1.83
CA ALA A 355 20.69 -0.87 0.44
C ALA A 355 21.81 -1.47 -0.43
N ALA A 356 21.46 -2.04 -1.57
CA ALA A 356 22.44 -2.48 -2.55
C ALA A 356 23.13 -1.27 -3.20
N ALA A 357 24.31 -1.50 -3.79
CA ALA A 357 25.04 -0.45 -4.50
C ALA A 357 24.16 0.20 -5.58
N GLY A 358 24.09 1.53 -5.57
CA GLY A 358 23.28 2.32 -6.51
C GLY A 358 21.85 2.61 -6.05
N ASN A 359 21.35 1.98 -4.97
CA ASN A 359 20.12 2.39 -4.32
C ASN A 359 20.41 3.51 -3.32
N THR A 360 19.81 4.68 -3.54
CA THR A 360 20.03 5.89 -2.72
C THR A 360 18.83 6.28 -1.88
N THR A 361 17.84 5.39 -1.76
CA THR A 361 16.63 5.64 -0.95
C THR A 361 17.03 5.95 0.49
N PRO A 362 16.71 7.14 1.02
CA PRO A 362 17.09 7.49 2.38
C PRO A 362 16.28 6.72 3.43
N GLY A 363 16.96 6.33 4.50
CA GLY A 363 16.34 5.80 5.71
C GLY A 363 15.75 6.89 6.60
N ALA A 364 14.88 6.51 7.54
CA ALA A 364 14.25 7.46 8.47
C ALA A 364 15.23 8.11 9.46
N SER A 365 16.35 7.44 9.76
CA SER A 365 17.42 7.93 10.64
C SER A 365 18.42 8.84 9.94
N ASP A 366 18.34 8.99 8.62
CA ASP A 366 19.28 9.80 7.85
C ASP A 366 19.02 11.28 8.15
N SER A 367 20.02 11.98 8.68
CA SER A 367 19.94 13.41 8.99
C SER A 367 20.39 14.21 7.76
N PRO A 368 19.57 15.18 7.34
CA PRO A 368 18.87 15.17 6.05
C PRO A 368 19.62 14.45 4.93
N PRO A 369 18.92 13.74 4.02
CA PRO A 369 19.58 12.96 3.00
C PRO A 369 20.43 13.84 2.05
N PRO A 370 21.20 13.24 1.12
CA PRO A 370 22.08 13.97 0.22
C PRO A 370 21.44 15.23 -0.39
N SER A 371 22.25 16.26 -0.62
CA SER A 371 21.77 17.47 -1.30
C SER A 371 21.16 17.11 -2.66
N LEU A 372 19.98 17.65 -2.96
CA LEU A 372 19.30 17.41 -4.24
C LEU A 372 19.92 18.22 -5.39
N ASP A 373 20.44 19.42 -5.08
CA ASP A 373 21.06 20.43 -5.95
C ASP A 373 20.98 20.23 -7.49
N PRO A 374 19.77 20.24 -8.06
CA PRO A 374 19.63 20.10 -9.50
C PRO A 374 19.94 21.41 -10.22
N PRO A 375 20.44 21.36 -11.48
CA PRO A 375 20.59 22.54 -12.31
C PRO A 375 19.27 23.32 -12.40
N ALA A 376 19.34 24.65 -12.31
CA ALA A 376 18.16 25.50 -12.46
C ALA A 376 17.65 25.50 -13.91
N PRO A 377 16.32 25.71 -14.12
CA PRO A 377 15.75 25.91 -15.45
C PRO A 377 16.45 27.06 -16.19
N GLY A 378 16.67 26.90 -17.50
CA GLY A 378 17.38 27.88 -18.32
C GLY A 378 18.91 27.96 -18.13
N ALA A 379 19.49 27.28 -17.13
CA ALA A 379 20.95 27.24 -16.92
C ALA A 379 21.69 26.35 -17.95
N THR A 380 20.97 25.42 -18.58
CA THR A 380 21.49 24.56 -19.64
C THR A 380 20.82 24.93 -20.96
N THR A 381 21.52 25.68 -21.82
CA THR A 381 21.06 25.91 -23.20
C THR A 381 21.38 24.67 -24.04
N GLY A 382 20.35 23.96 -24.49
CA GLY A 382 20.52 22.90 -25.49
C GLY A 382 19.78 21.63 -25.13
N GLY A 383 18.71 21.37 -25.86
CA GLY A 383 17.97 20.12 -25.79
C GLY A 383 17.10 19.96 -27.02
N GLY A 384 17.75 19.89 -28.20
CA GLY A 384 17.10 19.27 -29.36
C GLY A 384 16.55 17.91 -28.95
N GLU A 385 15.43 17.52 -29.57
CA GLU A 385 14.61 16.34 -29.26
C GLU A 385 15.40 15.17 -28.64
N VAL A 386 15.32 15.05 -27.31
CA VAL A 386 16.14 14.10 -26.55
C VAL A 386 15.54 12.71 -26.69
N ALA A 387 16.28 11.82 -27.34
CA ALA A 387 15.93 10.42 -27.53
C ALA A 387 16.03 9.64 -26.21
N GLY A 388 14.96 9.69 -25.41
CA GLY A 388 14.68 8.77 -24.31
C GLY A 388 13.16 8.66 -24.12
N PRO A 389 12.51 7.52 -24.45
CA PRO A 389 11.05 7.49 -24.49
C PRO A 389 10.38 7.64 -23.12
N LEU A 390 11.12 7.46 -22.01
CA LEU A 390 10.54 7.37 -20.66
C LEU A 390 11.01 8.45 -19.67
N SER A 391 12.23 8.97 -19.81
CA SER A 391 12.77 10.01 -18.95
C SER A 391 14.08 10.58 -19.50
N TYR A 392 14.48 11.72 -18.95
CA TYR A 392 15.87 12.13 -18.96
C TYR A 392 16.31 12.58 -17.54
N PRO A 393 17.46 12.10 -17.04
CA PRO A 393 18.32 11.11 -17.67
C PRO A 393 17.64 9.72 -17.72
N SER A 394 18.05 8.88 -18.67
CA SER A 394 17.35 7.62 -19.00
C SER A 394 17.38 6.59 -17.86
N ASN A 395 18.33 6.72 -16.91
CA ASN A 395 18.37 5.90 -15.71
C ASN A 395 17.31 6.29 -14.66
N CYS A 396 16.63 7.43 -14.81
CA CYS A 396 15.57 7.93 -13.91
C CYS A 396 14.16 7.69 -14.48
N TRP A 397 13.92 6.52 -15.06
CA TRP A 397 12.71 6.24 -15.85
C TRP A 397 11.44 5.91 -15.07
N ALA A 398 11.53 5.73 -13.76
CA ALA A 398 10.44 5.34 -12.87
C ALA A 398 10.12 6.45 -11.87
N ALA A 399 8.84 6.59 -11.49
CA ALA A 399 8.38 7.58 -10.52
C ALA A 399 9.16 7.54 -9.20
N VAL A 400 9.50 6.33 -8.72
CA VAL A 400 10.24 6.14 -7.46
C VAL A 400 11.66 6.70 -7.49
N HIS A 401 12.31 6.75 -8.66
CA HIS A 401 13.65 7.29 -8.78
C HIS A 401 13.66 8.77 -8.40
N TRP A 402 12.56 9.48 -8.70
CA TRP A 402 12.36 10.88 -8.38
C TRP A 402 11.75 11.06 -6.99
N MET A 403 10.60 10.43 -6.72
CA MET A 403 9.79 10.70 -5.53
C MET A 403 10.35 10.08 -4.25
N TYR A 404 10.94 8.88 -4.34
CA TYR A 404 11.64 8.23 -3.22
C TYR A 404 13.16 8.42 -3.26
N TYR A 405 13.67 9.07 -4.31
CA TYR A 405 15.11 9.24 -4.52
C TYR A 405 15.86 7.90 -4.50
N SER A 406 15.25 6.84 -5.05
CA SER A 406 15.89 5.51 -5.09
C SER A 406 17.10 5.46 -6.03
N ARG A 407 17.29 6.52 -6.83
CA ARG A 407 18.50 6.87 -7.58
C ARG A 407 18.77 8.36 -7.37
N PRO A 408 20.01 8.85 -7.64
CA PRO A 408 20.35 10.27 -7.50
C PRO A 408 19.71 11.11 -8.62
N CYS A 409 18.38 11.20 -8.59
CA CYS A 409 17.54 11.87 -9.56
C CYS A 409 16.78 12.99 -8.85
N ALA A 410 17.14 14.23 -9.15
CA ALA A 410 16.43 15.42 -8.69
C ALA A 410 16.38 16.43 -9.82
N ALA A 411 15.30 17.20 -9.90
CA ALA A 411 15.13 18.25 -10.87
C ALA A 411 14.16 19.31 -10.33
N TRP A 412 14.19 20.51 -10.90
CA TRP A 412 13.10 21.46 -10.69
C TRP A 412 11.82 20.93 -11.29
N ALA A 413 10.67 21.27 -10.72
CA ALA A 413 9.37 20.77 -11.16
C ALA A 413 8.54 21.90 -11.78
N ALA A 414 8.03 21.69 -12.99
CA ALA A 414 7.10 22.60 -13.66
C ALA A 414 5.66 22.34 -13.19
N HIS A 415 5.26 23.00 -12.12
CA HIS A 415 3.95 22.83 -11.49
C HIS A 415 3.38 24.19 -11.06
N TYR A 416 2.64 24.87 -11.93
CA TYR A 416 2.13 26.24 -11.72
C TYR A 416 3.23 27.28 -11.43
N GLY A 417 4.42 27.03 -11.96
CA GLY A 417 5.66 27.69 -11.61
C GLY A 417 6.82 26.72 -11.68
N TRP A 418 8.04 27.26 -11.62
CA TRP A 418 9.24 26.45 -11.42
C TRP A 418 9.51 26.33 -9.94
N HIS A 419 9.48 25.11 -9.41
CA HIS A 419 9.70 24.84 -7.99
C HIS A 419 10.97 24.01 -7.78
N TYR A 420 11.79 24.45 -6.83
CA TYR A 420 12.95 23.70 -6.36
C TYR A 420 12.49 22.48 -5.55
N PRO A 421 13.13 21.30 -5.71
CA PRO A 421 12.76 20.11 -4.94
C PRO A 421 13.32 20.17 -3.51
N TYR A 422 12.54 19.70 -2.55
CA TYR A 422 12.91 19.65 -1.13
C TYR A 422 12.71 18.26 -0.54
N TRP A 423 13.53 17.93 0.45
CA TRP A 423 13.27 16.79 1.31
C TRP A 423 12.06 17.04 2.20
N ARG A 424 11.07 16.15 2.12
CA ARG A 424 9.88 16.16 2.97
C ARG A 424 9.87 14.93 3.85
N GLN A 425 9.46 15.11 5.10
CA GLN A 425 9.42 14.03 6.08
C GLN A 425 7.98 13.60 6.33
N LEU A 426 7.69 12.33 6.05
CA LEU A 426 6.40 11.71 6.34
C LEU A 426 6.22 11.50 7.85
N PRO A 427 4.99 11.23 8.34
CA PRO A 427 4.74 10.96 9.76
C PRO A 427 5.60 9.82 10.35
N THR A 428 5.93 8.79 9.55
CA THR A 428 6.86 7.70 9.93
C THR A 428 8.34 8.10 9.96
N LYS A 429 8.65 9.38 9.74
CA LYS A 429 10.02 9.93 9.64
C LYS A 429 10.80 9.54 8.38
N ARG A 430 10.19 8.77 7.47
CA ARG A 430 10.74 8.51 6.14
C ARG A 430 10.81 9.79 5.31
N TRP A 431 11.88 9.92 4.53
CA TRP A 431 12.10 11.01 3.59
C TRP A 431 11.53 10.70 2.21
N VAL A 432 10.96 11.72 1.58
CA VAL A 432 10.53 11.73 0.18
C VAL A 432 10.92 13.07 -0.46
N VAL A 433 10.94 13.13 -1.79
CA VAL A 433 11.19 14.38 -2.51
C VAL A 433 9.85 15.02 -2.87
N GLY A 434 9.68 16.30 -2.53
CA GLY A 434 8.47 17.07 -2.82
C GLY A 434 8.78 18.51 -3.21
N ILE A 435 7.75 19.28 -3.55
CA ILE A 435 7.84 20.75 -3.73
C ILE A 435 7.03 21.47 -2.67
N LEU A 436 7.36 22.73 -2.41
CA LEU A 436 6.63 23.61 -1.48
C LEU A 436 5.83 24.62 -2.31
N TYR A 437 4.60 24.27 -2.65
CA TYR A 437 3.72 25.16 -3.41
C TYR A 437 2.31 25.23 -2.80
N ASP A 438 1.50 24.19 -2.99
CA ASP A 438 0.06 24.24 -2.71
C ASP A 438 -0.47 22.99 -1.99
N HIS A 439 0.42 22.11 -1.55
CA HIS A 439 0.12 20.94 -0.70
C HIS A 439 -1.02 20.08 -1.29
N CYS A 440 -2.05 19.73 -0.53
CA CYS A 440 -3.16 18.92 -1.01
C CYS A 440 -4.24 19.77 -1.70
N THR A 441 -3.90 20.66 -2.63
CA THR A 441 -4.87 21.60 -3.24
C THR A 441 -6.17 20.95 -3.69
N LYS A 442 -7.30 21.61 -3.38
CA LYS A 442 -8.67 21.09 -3.60
C LYS A 442 -8.99 19.82 -2.81
N SER A 443 -8.28 19.60 -1.70
CA SER A 443 -8.58 18.57 -0.71
C SER A 443 -7.93 18.95 0.64
N PRO A 444 -8.32 18.32 1.76
CA PRO A 444 -7.68 18.67 3.03
C PRO A 444 -6.19 18.30 3.06
N ASP A 445 -5.36 19.13 3.67
CA ASP A 445 -3.97 18.81 4.02
C ASP A 445 -3.92 17.80 5.17
N LYS A 446 -4.87 17.95 6.11
CA LYS A 446 -4.93 17.16 7.34
C LYS A 446 -6.28 16.48 7.56
N PRO A 447 -6.76 15.64 6.61
CA PRO A 447 -8.08 15.03 6.71
C PRO A 447 -8.23 14.24 8.01
N SER A 448 -9.24 14.57 8.81
CA SER A 448 -9.46 13.94 10.12
C SER A 448 -8.22 13.96 11.04
N GLY A 449 -7.31 14.93 10.89
CA GLY A 449 -6.07 15.03 11.66
C GLY A 449 -4.95 14.09 11.21
N PHE A 450 -5.05 13.43 10.05
CA PHE A 450 -3.95 12.69 9.43
C PHE A 450 -3.14 13.63 8.54
N ASN A 451 -1.84 13.75 8.75
CA ASN A 451 -0.97 14.68 8.03
C ASN A 451 -0.60 14.11 6.66
N PHE A 452 -1.30 14.55 5.61
CA PHE A 452 -1.08 14.12 4.23
C PHE A 452 -0.19 15.10 3.45
N THR A 453 0.05 16.30 3.98
CA THR A 453 0.82 17.39 3.36
C THR A 453 2.08 16.88 2.64
N SER A 454 2.99 16.18 3.34
CA SER A 454 4.26 15.72 2.74
C SER A 454 4.11 14.69 1.62
N ALA A 455 3.03 13.93 1.61
CA ALA A 455 2.73 13.03 0.50
C ALA A 455 2.13 13.80 -0.69
N CYS A 456 1.33 14.83 -0.45
CA CYS A 456 0.82 15.71 -1.50
C CYS A 456 1.95 16.50 -2.16
N ASP A 457 2.86 17.08 -1.36
CA ASP A 457 4.05 17.75 -1.87
C ASP A 457 4.92 16.84 -2.77
N MET A 458 4.99 15.54 -2.43
CA MET A 458 5.66 14.51 -3.23
C MET A 458 4.90 14.20 -4.52
N HIS A 459 3.58 14.20 -4.48
CA HIS A 459 2.73 14.02 -5.66
C HIS A 459 2.87 15.19 -6.64
N ASP A 460 2.84 16.43 -6.14
CA ASP A 460 3.02 17.64 -6.97
C ASP A 460 4.39 17.64 -7.63
N TYR A 461 5.42 17.21 -6.90
CA TYR A 461 6.75 17.00 -7.47
C TYR A 461 6.72 15.98 -8.61
N GLY A 462 6.14 14.80 -8.39
CA GLY A 462 5.98 13.79 -9.45
C GLY A 462 5.24 14.33 -10.68
N TYR A 463 4.15 15.08 -10.47
CA TYR A 463 3.40 15.73 -11.54
C TYR A 463 4.21 16.81 -12.26
N GLY A 464 4.98 17.62 -11.53
CA GLY A 464 5.82 18.65 -12.15
C GLY A 464 7.01 18.06 -12.91
N ILE A 465 7.57 16.93 -12.48
CA ILE A 465 8.59 16.20 -13.25
C ILE A 465 8.01 15.63 -14.56
N ILE A 466 6.75 15.17 -14.56
CA ILE A 466 6.04 14.85 -15.80
C ILE A 466 5.82 16.13 -16.62
N GLY A 467 5.44 17.22 -15.96
CA GLY A 467 5.22 18.54 -16.56
C GLY A 467 6.44 19.06 -17.33
N ASN A 468 7.66 18.79 -16.83
CA ASN A 468 8.90 19.16 -17.50
C ASN A 468 9.01 18.60 -18.94
N ASN A 469 8.34 17.50 -19.26
CA ASN A 469 8.34 16.94 -20.61
C ASN A 469 7.74 17.92 -21.65
N LEU A 470 6.73 18.74 -21.26
CA LEU A 470 6.21 19.84 -22.10
C LEU A 470 7.18 21.02 -22.21
N LYS A 471 8.16 21.11 -21.31
CA LYS A 471 9.15 22.18 -21.21
C LYS A 471 10.57 21.69 -21.55
N ARG A 472 10.70 20.53 -22.19
CA ARG A 472 12.00 19.85 -22.41
C ARG A 472 13.04 20.67 -23.15
N TRP A 473 12.61 21.61 -23.98
CA TRP A 473 13.49 22.53 -24.72
C TRP A 473 14.14 23.59 -23.81
N TYR A 474 13.50 23.88 -22.67
CA TYR A 474 13.97 24.81 -21.66
C TYR A 474 14.63 24.10 -20.47
N TYR A 475 14.15 22.90 -20.13
CA TYR A 475 14.65 22.11 -19.02
C TYR A 475 14.58 20.60 -19.33
N PRO A 476 15.72 19.92 -19.51
CA PRO A 476 15.73 18.60 -20.12
C PRO A 476 15.37 17.46 -19.15
N TYR A 477 15.24 17.70 -17.84
CA TYR A 477 15.02 16.65 -16.85
C TYR A 477 13.53 16.35 -16.70
N TYR A 478 13.07 15.15 -17.10
CA TYR A 478 11.64 14.82 -17.11
C TYR A 478 11.34 13.35 -16.87
N LEU A 479 10.08 13.07 -16.57
CA LEU A 479 9.44 11.75 -16.61
C LEU A 479 8.34 11.74 -17.68
N ASP A 480 8.14 10.64 -18.38
CA ASP A 480 7.18 10.57 -19.47
C ASP A 480 5.72 10.65 -19.01
N TRP A 481 4.83 11.18 -19.86
CA TRP A 481 3.39 11.31 -19.60
C TRP A 481 2.70 9.99 -19.25
N SER A 482 3.18 8.89 -19.82
CA SER A 482 2.67 7.55 -19.51
C SER A 482 2.87 7.12 -18.06
N ARG A 483 3.69 7.84 -17.29
CA ARG A 483 4.01 7.55 -15.88
C ARG A 483 3.07 8.19 -14.87
N LYS A 484 2.04 8.91 -15.32
CA LYS A 484 1.05 9.52 -14.42
C LYS A 484 0.48 8.52 -13.40
N SER A 485 0.01 7.36 -13.86
CA SER A 485 -0.57 6.37 -12.96
C SER A 485 0.47 5.76 -12.00
N ASP A 486 1.75 5.71 -12.39
CA ASP A 486 2.86 5.30 -11.52
C ASP A 486 3.03 6.31 -10.37
N VAL A 487 2.96 7.62 -10.66
CA VAL A 487 2.99 8.70 -9.65
C VAL A 487 1.79 8.62 -8.70
N ASP A 488 0.57 8.46 -9.23
CA ASP A 488 -0.65 8.37 -8.41
C ASP A 488 -0.67 7.12 -7.51
N SER A 489 -0.18 5.99 -8.03
CA SER A 489 -0.10 4.73 -7.28
C SER A 489 0.99 4.77 -6.22
N LEU A 490 2.12 5.44 -6.52
CA LEU A 490 3.16 5.67 -5.55
C LEU A 490 2.68 6.58 -4.43
N PHE A 491 1.98 7.67 -4.75
CA PHE A 491 1.32 8.54 -3.77
C PHE A 491 0.39 7.78 -2.84
N TYR A 492 -0.50 6.93 -3.39
CA TYR A 492 -1.36 6.07 -2.58
C TYR A 492 -0.56 5.12 -1.68
N THR A 493 0.49 4.48 -2.21
CA THR A 493 1.36 3.58 -1.44
C THR A 493 2.07 4.34 -0.32
N THR A 494 2.54 5.56 -0.58
CA THR A 494 3.14 6.47 0.42
C THR A 494 2.16 6.81 1.52
N LEU A 495 0.91 7.14 1.18
CA LEU A 495 -0.13 7.37 2.17
C LEU A 495 -0.42 6.11 2.99
N ARG A 496 -0.71 4.99 2.31
CA ARG A 496 -1.13 3.73 2.95
C ARG A 496 -0.07 3.12 3.87
N ASP A 497 1.18 3.09 3.43
CA ASP A 497 2.25 2.29 4.06
C ASP A 497 3.24 3.11 4.87
N TRP A 498 3.33 4.42 4.62
CA TRP A 498 4.33 5.29 5.25
C TRP A 498 3.72 6.50 5.96
N THR A 499 2.47 6.87 5.67
CA THR A 499 1.77 7.93 6.39
C THR A 499 0.85 7.31 7.43
N CYS A 500 -0.05 6.42 7.00
CA CYS A 500 -1.06 5.82 7.86
C CYS A 500 -0.51 4.89 8.95
N THR A 501 0.65 4.27 8.70
CA THR A 501 1.30 3.36 9.65
C THR A 501 1.81 4.07 10.91
N ALA A 502 2.11 5.38 10.83
CA ALA A 502 2.49 6.19 11.99
C ALA A 502 1.35 6.40 13.00
N TYR A 503 0.11 6.14 12.59
CA TYR A 503 -1.06 6.30 13.45
C TYR A 503 -1.43 5.00 14.15
N SER A 504 -2.05 5.14 15.33
CA SER A 504 -2.52 4.02 16.15
C SER A 504 -3.40 3.06 15.35
N LYS A 505 -3.37 1.77 15.70
CA LYS A 505 -4.19 0.71 15.07
C LYS A 505 -5.70 1.02 15.03
N ILE A 506 -6.20 1.80 15.97
CA ILE A 506 -7.63 2.21 16.01
C ILE A 506 -7.94 3.21 14.89
N ARG A 507 -7.00 4.12 14.58
CA ARG A 507 -7.19 5.20 13.60
C ARG A 507 -6.65 4.87 12.21
N ARG A 508 -5.73 3.90 12.12
CA ARG A 508 -5.06 3.48 10.90
C ARG A 508 -6.02 2.99 9.79
N PRO A 509 -7.09 2.21 10.08
CA PRO A 509 -8.07 1.84 9.05
C PRO A 509 -8.72 3.07 8.39
N LEU A 510 -9.17 4.04 9.20
CA LEU A 510 -9.76 5.27 8.69
C LEU A 510 -8.78 6.05 7.80
N CYS A 511 -7.53 6.19 8.23
CA CYS A 511 -6.48 6.83 7.42
C CYS A 511 -6.32 6.16 6.05
N ARG A 512 -6.29 4.81 6.00
CA ARG A 512 -6.15 4.06 4.74
C ARG A 512 -7.36 4.19 3.82
N ASN A 513 -8.56 4.21 4.37
CA ASN A 513 -9.79 4.46 3.59
C ASN A 513 -9.77 5.88 3.01
N ILE A 514 -9.34 6.88 3.79
CA ILE A 514 -9.14 8.26 3.30
C ILE A 514 -8.07 8.28 2.21
N ALA A 515 -6.93 7.60 2.39
CA ALA A 515 -5.88 7.50 1.39
C ALA A 515 -6.39 6.94 0.05
N TRP A 516 -7.32 5.99 0.07
CA TRP A 516 -7.98 5.51 -1.14
C TRP A 516 -8.80 6.61 -1.83
N THR A 517 -9.55 7.42 -1.08
CA THR A 517 -10.27 8.57 -1.63
C THR A 517 -9.32 9.58 -2.27
N TYR A 518 -8.17 9.87 -1.66
CA TYR A 518 -7.14 10.76 -2.24
C TYR A 518 -6.58 10.19 -3.54
N ARG A 519 -6.31 8.89 -3.59
CA ARG A 519 -5.92 8.23 -4.84
C ARG A 519 -6.97 8.46 -5.93
N GLN A 520 -8.24 8.22 -5.63
CA GLN A 520 -9.30 8.39 -6.63
C GLN A 520 -9.43 9.84 -7.09
N PHE A 521 -9.16 10.79 -6.20
CA PHE A 521 -9.15 12.22 -6.53
C PHE A 521 -8.04 12.57 -7.51
N VAL A 522 -6.78 12.23 -7.21
CA VAL A 522 -5.62 12.60 -8.07
C VAL A 522 -5.66 11.95 -9.46
N ARG A 523 -6.35 10.81 -9.61
CA ARG A 523 -6.56 10.17 -10.91
C ARG A 523 -7.24 11.09 -11.92
N LYS A 524 -8.13 11.97 -11.47
CA LYS A 524 -8.76 13.00 -12.32
C LYS A 524 -7.82 14.16 -12.68
N GLY A 525 -6.77 14.38 -11.89
CA GLY A 525 -5.79 15.44 -12.10
C GLY A 525 -5.00 15.27 -13.39
N ASN A 526 -4.51 16.38 -13.96
CA ASN A 526 -3.72 16.37 -15.19
C ASN A 526 -2.39 17.10 -14.96
N PRO A 527 -1.23 16.42 -15.07
CA PRO A 527 0.07 17.08 -14.90
C PRO A 527 0.33 18.20 -15.93
N LYS A 528 -0.38 18.22 -17.07
CA LYS A 528 -0.29 19.30 -18.07
C LYS A 528 -0.77 20.65 -17.53
N ASN A 529 -1.72 20.64 -16.59
CA ASN A 529 -2.31 21.88 -16.09
C ASN A 529 -1.24 22.76 -15.42
N GLY A 530 -0.46 22.16 -14.51
CA GLY A 530 0.66 22.83 -13.87
C GLY A 530 1.73 23.27 -14.86
N ALA A 531 2.11 22.39 -15.79
CA ALA A 531 3.12 22.69 -16.79
C ALA A 531 2.74 23.84 -17.74
N ASN A 532 1.47 23.91 -18.16
CA ASN A 532 0.96 24.98 -19.03
C ASN A 532 0.91 26.33 -18.32
N ALA A 533 0.67 26.34 -17.01
CA ALA A 533 0.71 27.54 -16.18
C ALA A 533 2.14 28.00 -15.87
N THR A 534 3.13 27.10 -15.96
CA THR A 534 4.55 27.43 -15.81
C THR A 534 5.06 28.18 -17.05
N ARG A 535 5.56 29.40 -16.84
CA ARG A 535 6.24 30.18 -17.87
C ARG A 535 7.70 29.75 -18.03
N ASP A 536 8.22 29.95 -19.22
CA ASP A 536 9.63 29.70 -19.55
C ASP A 536 10.53 30.83 -19.04
#